data_AF-A0A351AR65-F1
#
_entry.id   AF-A0A351AR65-F1
#
_cell.length_a   1.000
_cell.length_b   1.000
_cell.length_c   1.000
_cell.angle_alpha   90.00
_cell.angle_beta   90.00
_cell.angle_gamma   90.00
#
_symmetry.space_group_name_H-M   'P 1'
#
loop_
_entity.id
_entity.type
_entity.pdbx_description
1 polymer ?
#
loop_
_entity_poly.entity_id
_entity_poly.type
_entity_poly.pdbx_seq_one_letter_code
_entity_poly.pdbx_strand_id
1 'polypeptide(L)'
;MIDDPVFCGLAVIFTFIFLLSVRSFLKILPALGDCLLRWKGNVDLEDSLQLSGSRNWIAIVLFVPFCMVAYSHGLYHPDYMDTLPPALGLAAFSGTMLAYLLLRFFLNWQLEMGSYRTKAFMAANHAFYNYMIILFLIVFPVGAILNATVGNKELTRTILLYIIAATYIVHIFRRGQIFASACNPFTTFLYLCGLELLPTTVLVLSAKLL
;
A
#
# COMPACT_ATOMS: atom_id res chain seq x y z
N MET A 1 19.94 -12.87 -3.31
CA MET A 1 18.58 -12.47 -3.74
C MET A 1 18.60 -11.41 -4.83
N ILE A 2 19.49 -10.42 -4.81
CA ILE A 2 19.58 -9.40 -5.87
C ILE A 2 20.12 -9.97 -7.19
N ASP A 3 20.89 -11.06 -7.15
CA ASP A 3 21.48 -11.70 -8.35
C ASP A 3 20.55 -12.73 -9.03
N ASP A 4 19.27 -12.80 -8.64
CA ASP A 4 18.31 -13.67 -9.31
C ASP A 4 17.93 -13.07 -10.67
N PRO A 5 18.16 -13.77 -11.81
CA PRO A 5 17.86 -13.25 -13.13
C PRO A 5 16.38 -12.86 -13.31
N VAL A 6 15.46 -13.52 -12.59
CA VAL A 6 14.04 -13.20 -12.61
C VAL A 6 13.78 -11.86 -11.93
N PHE A 7 14.42 -11.60 -10.78
CA PHE A 7 14.27 -10.34 -10.06
C PHE A 7 14.80 -9.16 -10.88
N CYS A 8 15.97 -9.31 -11.49
CA CYS A 8 16.56 -8.31 -12.38
C CYS A 8 15.68 -8.06 -13.62
N GLY A 9 15.17 -9.11 -14.26
CA GLY A 9 14.27 -8.99 -15.41
C GLY A 9 12.99 -8.23 -15.08
N LEU A 10 12.35 -8.56 -13.95
CA LEU A 10 11.17 -7.84 -13.46
C LEU A 10 11.48 -6.38 -13.15
N ALA A 11 12.60 -6.10 -12.48
CA ALA A 11 13.01 -4.73 -12.17
C ALA A 11 13.15 -3.88 -13.44
N VAL A 12 13.79 -4.42 -14.48
CA VAL A 12 13.95 -3.73 -15.77
C VAL A 12 12.58 -3.48 -16.42
N ILE A 13 11.74 -4.49 -16.53
CA ILE A 13 10.40 -4.38 -17.14
C ILE A 13 9.57 -3.31 -16.42
N PHE A 14 9.48 -3.38 -15.09
CA PHE A 14 8.70 -2.41 -14.32
C PHE A 14 9.31 -1.01 -14.31
N THR A 15 10.63 -0.89 -14.43
CA THR A 15 11.28 0.41 -14.64
C THR A 15 10.84 1.02 -15.97
N PHE A 16 10.82 0.25 -17.06
CA PHE A 16 10.31 0.73 -18.35
C PHE A 16 8.83 1.12 -18.29
N ILE A 17 7.98 0.29 -17.67
CA ILE A 17 6.54 0.60 -17.51
C ILE A 17 6.36 1.87 -16.67
N PHE A 18 7.16 2.06 -15.61
CA PHE A 18 7.13 3.25 -14.79
C PHE A 18 7.58 4.50 -15.58
N LEU A 19 8.64 4.40 -16.38
CA LEU A 19 9.09 5.48 -17.25
C LEU A 19 8.01 5.90 -18.26
N LEU A 20 7.29 4.94 -18.86
CA LEU A 20 6.14 5.23 -19.72
C LEU A 20 5.00 5.93 -18.95
N SER A 21 4.89 5.67 -17.65
CA SER A 21 3.86 6.23 -16.77
C SER A 21 4.31 7.49 -16.01
N VAL A 22 5.52 8.01 -16.26
CA VAL A 22 6.12 9.09 -15.47
C VAL A 22 5.27 10.37 -15.48
N ARG A 23 4.61 10.67 -16.60
CA ARG A 23 3.76 11.84 -16.73
C ARG A 23 2.53 11.76 -15.81
N SER A 24 1.93 10.57 -15.71
CA SER A 24 0.83 10.31 -14.78
C SER A 24 1.31 10.37 -13.33
N PHE A 25 2.52 9.89 -13.05
CA PHE A 25 3.13 9.95 -11.73
C PHE A 25 3.40 11.39 -11.26
N LEU A 26 4.06 12.21 -12.09
CA LEU A 26 4.35 13.60 -11.76
C LEU A 26 3.07 14.43 -11.56
N LYS A 27 2.00 14.09 -12.27
CA LYS A 27 0.71 14.76 -12.14
C LYS A 27 0.04 14.53 -10.78
N ILE A 28 0.17 13.32 -10.22
CA ILE A 28 -0.48 12.98 -8.94
C ILE A 28 0.36 13.38 -7.72
N LEU A 29 1.66 13.60 -7.88
CA LEU A 29 2.59 13.93 -6.79
C LEU A 29 2.12 15.09 -5.88
N PRO A 30 1.71 16.27 -6.41
CA PRO A 30 1.23 17.36 -5.55
C PRO A 30 -0.03 16.96 -4.76
N ALA A 31 -0.95 16.23 -5.42
CA ALA A 31 -2.18 15.78 -4.79
C ALA A 31 -1.93 14.75 -3.68
N LEU A 32 -0.92 13.89 -3.82
CA LEU A 32 -0.48 12.98 -2.76
C LEU A 32 0.07 13.73 -1.54
N GLY A 33 0.80 14.83 -1.77
CA GLY A 33 1.24 15.74 -0.70
C GLY A 33 0.06 16.34 0.06
N ASP A 34 -0.96 16.80 -0.65
CA ASP A 34 -2.19 17.31 -0.04
C ASP A 34 -2.92 16.23 0.78
N CYS A 35 -2.95 14.98 0.30
CA CYS A 35 -3.55 13.84 1.01
C CYS A 35 -2.88 13.53 2.37
N LEU A 36 -1.59 13.84 2.51
CA LEU A 36 -0.84 13.71 3.76
C LEU A 36 -1.15 14.84 4.74
N LEU A 37 -1.25 16.07 4.24
CA LEU A 37 -1.45 17.27 5.05
C LEU A 37 -2.91 17.42 5.49
N ARG A 38 -3.86 17.09 4.61
CA ARG A 38 -5.29 17.34 4.81
C ARG A 38 -6.12 16.14 4.36
N TRP A 39 -7.07 15.72 5.19
CA TRP A 39 -7.99 14.63 4.81
C TRP A 39 -8.82 14.98 3.57
N LYS A 40 -9.22 16.26 3.41
CA LYS A 40 -9.96 16.76 2.24
C LYS A 40 -9.21 16.53 0.92
N GLY A 41 -7.88 16.52 0.94
CA GLY A 41 -7.08 16.23 -0.25
C GLY A 41 -7.39 14.84 -0.85
N ASN A 42 -7.76 13.86 -0.02
CA ASN A 42 -8.17 12.53 -0.52
C ASN A 42 -9.54 12.59 -1.23
N VAL A 43 -10.44 13.47 -0.78
CA VAL A 43 -11.75 13.68 -1.41
C VAL A 43 -11.58 14.47 -2.71
N ASP A 44 -10.79 15.54 -2.68
CA ASP A 44 -10.51 16.39 -3.86
C ASP A 44 -9.81 15.59 -4.98
N LEU A 45 -8.88 14.69 -4.61
CA LEU A 45 -8.23 13.77 -5.56
C LEU A 45 -9.24 12.82 -6.20
N GLU A 46 -10.17 12.27 -5.41
CA GLU A 46 -11.19 11.35 -5.89
C GLU A 46 -12.23 12.03 -6.81
N ASP A 47 -12.63 13.26 -6.49
CA ASP A 47 -13.58 14.04 -7.30
C ASP A 47 -13.00 14.40 -8.70
N SER A 48 -11.68 14.43 -8.85
CA SER A 48 -11.02 14.65 -10.13
C SER A 48 -10.81 13.34 -10.89
N LEU A 49 -11.64 13.09 -11.92
CA LEU A 49 -11.53 11.90 -12.78
C LEU A 49 -10.11 11.69 -13.35
N GLN A 50 -9.43 12.77 -13.72
CA GLN A 50 -8.08 12.68 -14.26
C GLN A 50 -7.06 12.28 -13.19
N LEU A 51 -7.14 12.85 -11.97
CA LEU A 51 -6.20 12.53 -10.90
C LEU A 51 -6.48 11.14 -10.33
N SER A 52 -7.75 10.82 -10.06
CA SER A 52 -8.19 9.50 -9.60
C SER A 52 -7.76 8.40 -10.58
N GLY A 53 -7.98 8.61 -11.89
CA GLY A 53 -7.56 7.69 -12.95
C GLY A 53 -6.03 7.52 -13.04
N SER A 54 -5.27 8.62 -13.04
CA SER A 54 -3.80 8.55 -13.02
C SER A 54 -3.28 7.82 -11.77
N ARG A 55 -3.88 8.08 -10.60
CA ARG A 55 -3.50 7.43 -9.35
C ARG A 55 -3.80 5.94 -9.34
N ASN A 56 -4.96 5.51 -9.85
CA ASN A 56 -5.29 4.09 -9.98
C ASN A 56 -4.32 3.37 -10.91
N TRP A 57 -3.99 3.98 -12.06
CA TRP A 57 -2.99 3.45 -12.97
C TRP A 57 -1.62 3.30 -12.32
N ILE A 58 -1.14 4.35 -11.62
CA ILE A 58 0.15 4.31 -10.92
C ILE A 58 0.15 3.27 -9.79
N ALA A 59 -0.95 3.12 -9.05
CA ALA A 59 -1.07 2.10 -8.01
C ALA A 59 -0.89 0.68 -8.60
N ILE A 60 -1.49 0.40 -9.76
CA ILE A 60 -1.33 -0.89 -10.46
C ILE A 60 0.12 -1.07 -10.92
N VAL A 61 0.70 -0.06 -11.57
CA VAL A 61 2.09 -0.11 -12.06
C VAL A 61 3.10 -0.33 -10.92
N LEU A 62 2.86 0.28 -9.75
CA LEU A 62 3.75 0.18 -8.60
C LEU A 62 3.51 -1.04 -7.71
N PHE A 63 2.45 -1.82 -7.92
CA PHE A 63 2.13 -2.95 -7.05
C PHE A 63 3.27 -3.99 -7.00
N VAL A 64 3.79 -4.41 -8.16
CA VAL A 64 4.88 -5.39 -8.22
C VAL A 64 6.21 -4.79 -7.72
N PRO A 65 6.64 -3.58 -8.14
CA PRO A 65 7.79 -2.91 -7.55
C PRO A 65 7.71 -2.80 -6.01
N PHE A 66 6.54 -2.49 -5.47
CA PHE A 66 6.33 -2.44 -4.04
C PHE A 66 6.56 -3.82 -3.39
N CYS A 67 6.03 -4.89 -3.97
CA CYS A 67 6.27 -6.25 -3.50
C CYS A 67 7.76 -6.64 -3.58
N MET A 68 8.45 -6.25 -4.65
CA MET A 68 9.89 -6.50 -4.82
C MET A 68 10.72 -5.82 -3.73
N VAL A 69 10.41 -4.56 -3.40
CA VAL A 69 11.08 -3.81 -2.33
C VAL A 69 10.78 -4.41 -0.96
N ALA A 70 9.52 -4.77 -0.70
CA ALA A 70 9.13 -5.36 0.58
C ALA A 70 9.77 -6.75 0.79
N TYR A 71 9.85 -7.55 -0.26
CA TYR A 71 10.50 -8.87 -0.25
C TYR A 71 12.02 -8.75 -0.11
N SER A 72 12.67 -7.84 -0.83
CA SER A 72 14.14 -7.69 -0.80
C SER A 72 14.68 -7.27 0.58
N HIS A 73 13.87 -6.53 1.35
CA HIS A 73 14.19 -6.11 2.71
C HIS A 73 13.61 -7.03 3.80
N GLY A 74 12.95 -8.13 3.44
CA GLY A 74 12.35 -9.06 4.42
C GLY A 74 11.31 -8.40 5.33
N LEU A 75 10.52 -7.46 4.79
CA LEU A 75 9.55 -6.69 5.59
C LEU A 75 8.36 -7.54 6.04
N TYR A 76 8.07 -8.63 5.33
CA TYR A 76 7.06 -9.61 5.71
C TYR A 76 7.54 -11.00 5.27
N HIS A 77 7.66 -11.93 6.22
CA HIS A 77 8.19 -13.27 6.01
C HIS A 77 7.40 -14.27 6.88
N PRO A 78 6.32 -14.85 6.36
CA PRO A 78 5.51 -15.88 7.04
C PRO A 78 6.25 -17.23 7.05
N ASP A 79 5.92 -18.11 7.99
CA ASP A 79 6.69 -19.33 8.26
C ASP A 79 6.62 -20.30 7.06
N TYR A 80 5.49 -20.39 6.36
CA TYR A 80 5.39 -21.22 5.14
C TYR A 80 6.38 -20.83 4.03
N MET A 81 6.88 -19.58 4.00
CA MET A 81 7.84 -19.16 2.98
C MET A 81 9.22 -19.83 3.16
N ASP A 82 9.55 -20.32 4.36
CA ASP A 82 10.79 -21.07 4.59
C ASP A 82 10.81 -22.43 3.87
N THR A 83 9.63 -22.98 3.58
CA THR A 83 9.49 -24.26 2.88
C THR A 83 9.50 -24.13 1.35
N LEU A 84 9.42 -22.91 0.82
CA LEU A 84 9.32 -22.66 -0.61
C LEU A 84 10.70 -22.52 -1.26
N PRO A 85 10.86 -22.99 -2.51
CA PRO A 85 12.03 -22.69 -3.32
C PRO A 85 12.23 -21.16 -3.44
N PRO A 86 13.48 -20.65 -3.36
CA PRO A 86 13.75 -19.21 -3.43
C PRO A 86 13.17 -18.51 -4.66
N ALA A 87 13.11 -19.21 -5.81
CA ALA A 87 12.55 -18.72 -7.05
C ALA A 87 11.04 -18.41 -6.97
N LEU A 88 10.31 -19.09 -6.08
CA LEU A 88 8.87 -18.89 -5.87
C LEU A 88 8.57 -17.89 -4.75
N GLY A 89 9.57 -17.46 -3.97
CA GLY A 89 9.37 -16.60 -2.81
C GLY A 89 8.72 -15.25 -3.14
N LEU A 90 9.19 -14.57 -4.20
CA LEU A 90 8.59 -13.31 -4.64
C LEU A 90 7.15 -13.49 -5.16
N ALA A 91 6.89 -14.58 -5.87
CA ALA A 91 5.56 -14.89 -6.39
C ALA A 91 4.58 -15.20 -5.24
N ALA A 92 5.00 -15.99 -4.25
CA ALA A 92 4.23 -16.29 -3.05
C ALA A 92 3.96 -15.03 -2.22
N PHE A 93 4.96 -14.17 -2.04
CA PHE A 93 4.80 -12.87 -1.37
C PHE A 93 3.77 -12.00 -2.09
N SER A 94 3.91 -11.85 -3.41
CA SER A 94 3.01 -11.04 -4.24
C SER A 94 1.59 -11.61 -4.23
N GLY A 95 1.45 -12.93 -4.26
CA GLY A 95 0.16 -13.62 -4.14
C GLY A 95 -0.51 -13.38 -2.79
N THR A 96 0.26 -13.31 -1.71
CA THR A 96 -0.24 -13.02 -0.36
C THR A 96 -0.74 -11.57 -0.26
N MET A 97 0.03 -10.63 -0.80
CA MET A 97 -0.41 -9.23 -0.90
C MET A 97 -1.65 -9.07 -1.78
N LEU A 98 -1.74 -9.84 -2.88
CA LEU A 98 -2.92 -9.86 -3.73
C LEU A 98 -4.14 -10.44 -3.00
N ALA A 99 -3.98 -11.54 -2.26
CA ALA A 99 -5.03 -12.12 -1.42
C ALA A 99 -5.52 -11.13 -0.36
N TYR A 100 -4.62 -10.38 0.26
CA TYR A 100 -4.97 -9.28 1.16
C TYR A 100 -5.79 -8.19 0.45
N LEU A 101 -5.42 -7.78 -0.76
CA LEU A 101 -6.21 -6.81 -1.53
C LEU A 101 -7.60 -7.35 -1.91
N LEU A 102 -7.70 -8.63 -2.26
CA LEU A 102 -8.97 -9.30 -2.55
C LEU A 102 -9.86 -9.36 -1.31
N LEU A 103 -9.31 -9.68 -0.14
CA LEU A 103 -10.04 -9.64 1.12
C LEU A 103 -10.56 -8.23 1.41
N ARG A 104 -9.72 -7.20 1.25
CA ARG A 104 -10.15 -5.80 1.40
C ARG A 104 -11.25 -5.42 0.43
N PHE A 105 -11.12 -5.83 -0.84
CA PHE A 105 -12.14 -5.59 -1.85
C PHE A 105 -13.48 -6.24 -1.47
N PHE A 106 -13.45 -7.50 -1.04
CA PHE A 106 -14.63 -8.21 -0.56
C PHE A 106 -15.29 -7.51 0.64
N LEU A 107 -14.51 -7.11 1.64
CA LEU A 107 -15.04 -6.40 2.81
C LEU A 107 -15.61 -5.03 2.46
N ASN A 108 -14.96 -4.28 1.56
CA ASN A 108 -15.49 -3.00 1.07
C ASN A 108 -16.83 -3.19 0.36
N TRP A 109 -16.97 -4.25 -0.45
CA TRP A 109 -18.23 -4.57 -1.13
C TRP A 109 -19.34 -4.94 -0.14
N GLN A 110 -19.04 -5.76 0.87
CA GLN A 110 -20.01 -6.18 1.88
C GLN A 110 -20.49 -5.03 2.79
N LEU A 111 -19.62 -4.06 3.05
CA LEU A 111 -19.89 -2.95 3.97
C LEU A 111 -20.25 -1.64 3.23
N GLU A 112 -20.55 -1.69 1.93
CA GLU A 112 -20.86 -0.49 1.15
C GLU A 112 -22.15 0.20 1.64
N MET A 113 -22.11 1.54 1.75
CA MET A 113 -23.27 2.33 2.18
C MET A 113 -24.22 2.64 1.03
N GLY A 114 -25.44 2.10 1.09
CA GLY A 114 -26.49 2.40 0.12
C GLY A 114 -26.91 3.87 0.11
N SER A 115 -26.83 4.50 -1.07
CA SER A 115 -27.58 5.67 -1.56
C SER A 115 -26.99 7.10 -1.48
N TYR A 116 -26.39 7.61 -0.38
CA TYR A 116 -25.91 9.03 -0.36
C TYR A 116 -24.50 9.27 0.21
N ARG A 117 -23.87 8.22 0.75
CA ARG A 117 -22.55 8.27 1.42
C ARG A 117 -21.42 7.69 0.57
N THR A 118 -21.71 7.40 -0.70
CA THR A 118 -20.80 6.73 -1.64
C THR A 118 -19.54 7.53 -1.94
N LYS A 119 -19.59 8.87 -1.98
CA LYS A 119 -18.38 9.68 -2.25
C LYS A 119 -17.34 9.61 -1.14
N ALA A 120 -17.75 9.84 0.11
CA ALA A 120 -16.85 9.73 1.25
C ALA A 120 -16.35 8.29 1.43
N PHE A 121 -17.23 7.30 1.19
CA PHE A 121 -16.86 5.89 1.20
C PHE A 121 -15.84 5.54 0.12
N MET A 122 -16.08 5.97 -1.12
CA MET A 122 -15.17 5.79 -2.25
C MET A 122 -13.82 6.44 -1.96
N ALA A 123 -13.79 7.72 -1.60
CA ALA A 123 -12.57 8.44 -1.24
C ALA A 123 -11.82 7.76 -0.07
N ALA A 124 -12.52 7.27 0.96
CA ALA A 124 -11.92 6.56 2.07
C ALA A 124 -11.31 5.21 1.66
N ASN A 125 -11.96 4.46 0.78
CA ASN A 125 -11.45 3.18 0.27
C ASN A 125 -10.25 3.39 -0.65
N HIS A 126 -10.36 4.38 -1.53
CA HIS A 126 -9.37 4.77 -2.51
C HIS A 126 -8.16 5.49 -1.92
N ALA A 127 -8.29 6.06 -0.71
CA ALA A 127 -7.16 6.57 0.06
C ALA A 127 -6.09 5.50 0.28
N PHE A 128 -6.45 4.21 0.37
CA PHE A 128 -5.48 3.13 0.49
C PHE A 128 -4.42 3.16 -0.63
N TYR A 129 -4.85 3.39 -1.88
CA TYR A 129 -3.92 3.49 -3.02
C TYR A 129 -2.99 4.70 -2.91
N ASN A 130 -3.49 5.83 -2.39
CA ASN A 130 -2.67 7.02 -2.18
C ASN A 130 -1.52 6.71 -1.20
N TYR A 131 -1.87 6.09 -0.08
CA TYR A 131 -0.91 5.73 0.97
C TYR A 131 0.04 4.61 0.55
N MET A 132 -0.39 3.68 -0.30
CA MET A 132 0.50 2.69 -0.91
C MET A 132 1.56 3.36 -1.79
N ILE A 133 1.17 4.32 -2.64
CA ILE A 133 2.12 5.06 -3.49
C ILE A 133 3.07 5.88 -2.62
N ILE A 134 2.55 6.61 -1.62
CA ILE A 134 3.38 7.38 -0.68
C ILE A 134 4.38 6.47 0.03
N LEU A 135 3.92 5.32 0.52
CA LEU A 135 4.78 4.38 1.22
C LEU A 135 5.90 3.86 0.31
N PHE A 136 5.60 3.53 -0.96
CA PHE A 136 6.62 3.17 -1.94
C PHE A 136 7.66 4.30 -2.12
N LEU A 137 7.21 5.55 -2.26
CA LEU A 137 8.09 6.71 -2.44
C LEU A 137 9.00 7.00 -1.25
N ILE A 138 8.66 6.51 -0.05
CA ILE A 138 9.52 6.64 1.13
C ILE A 138 10.40 5.39 1.27
N VAL A 139 9.81 4.21 1.26
CA VAL A 139 10.51 2.93 1.55
C VAL A 139 11.56 2.62 0.49
N PHE A 140 11.28 2.87 -0.79
CA PHE A 140 12.24 2.59 -1.87
C PHE A 140 13.55 3.38 -1.72
N PRO A 141 13.55 4.73 -1.68
CA PRO A 141 14.80 5.48 -1.52
C PRO A 141 15.44 5.30 -0.14
N VAL A 142 14.66 5.23 0.94
CA VAL A 142 15.22 5.02 2.28
C VAL A 142 15.89 3.65 2.37
N GLY A 143 15.26 2.60 1.85
CA GLY A 143 15.83 1.26 1.80
C GLY A 143 17.12 1.21 0.99
N ALA A 144 17.16 1.88 -0.16
CA ALA A 144 18.36 1.99 -0.99
C ALA A 144 19.51 2.74 -0.27
N ILE A 145 19.22 3.88 0.36
CA ILE A 145 20.22 4.69 1.08
C ILE A 145 20.77 3.93 2.29
N LEU A 146 19.91 3.33 3.11
CA LEU A 146 20.34 2.57 4.29
C LEU A 146 21.18 1.35 3.92
N ASN A 147 20.79 0.64 2.85
CA ASN A 147 21.56 -0.50 2.36
C ASN A 147 22.94 -0.07 1.82
N ALA A 148 23.04 1.09 1.17
CA ALA A 148 24.30 1.62 0.65
C ALA A 148 25.23 2.20 1.73
N THR A 149 24.67 2.77 2.81
CA THR A 149 25.45 3.51 3.83
C THR A 149 25.76 2.69 5.08
N VAL A 150 24.82 1.90 5.57
CA VAL A 150 24.95 1.16 6.84
C VAL A 150 25.39 -0.29 6.59
N GLY A 151 24.86 -0.93 5.55
CA GLY A 151 25.13 -2.34 5.25
C GLY A 151 24.54 -3.35 6.25
N ASN A 152 23.91 -2.89 7.35
CA ASN A 152 23.22 -3.74 8.32
C ASN A 152 21.77 -3.97 7.90
N LYS A 153 21.46 -5.21 7.49
CA LYS A 153 20.14 -5.62 7.00
C LYS A 153 19.05 -5.57 8.08
N GLU A 154 19.35 -5.96 9.31
CA GLU A 154 18.37 -5.98 10.40
C GLU A 154 18.00 -4.56 10.85
N LEU A 155 18.99 -3.67 10.94
CA LEU A 155 18.72 -2.26 11.24
C LEU A 155 17.89 -1.60 10.14
N THR A 156 18.25 -1.86 8.87
CA THR A 156 17.50 -1.35 7.71
C THR A 156 16.05 -1.82 7.75
N ARG A 157 15.82 -3.13 7.92
CA ARG A 157 14.48 -3.72 8.06
C ARG A 157 13.69 -3.07 9.19
N THR A 158 14.30 -2.90 10.36
CA THR A 158 13.66 -2.30 11.53
C THR A 158 13.21 -0.86 11.25
N ILE A 159 14.07 -0.03 10.65
CA ILE A 159 13.73 1.34 10.28
C ILE A 159 12.57 1.37 9.27
N LEU A 160 12.63 0.52 8.25
CA LEU A 160 11.56 0.43 7.24
C LEU A 160 10.21 0.00 7.85
N LEU A 161 10.22 -0.93 8.81
CA LEU A 161 9.02 -1.33 9.54
C LEU A 161 8.42 -0.17 10.35
N TYR A 162 9.24 0.64 11.01
CA TYR A 162 8.76 1.85 11.69
C TYR A 162 8.15 2.86 10.73
N ILE A 163 8.73 3.05 9.54
CA ILE A 163 8.18 3.90 8.48
C ILE A 163 6.82 3.37 8.01
N ILE A 164 6.69 2.06 7.80
CA ILE A 164 5.42 1.42 7.44
C ILE A 164 4.38 1.67 8.52
N ALA A 165 4.73 1.42 9.79
CA ALA A 165 3.83 1.60 10.92
C ALA A 165 3.36 3.06 11.06
N ALA A 166 4.28 4.03 10.97
CA ALA A 166 3.94 5.45 11.01
C ALA A 166 3.02 5.85 9.85
N THR A 167 3.35 5.42 8.63
CA THR A 167 2.53 5.70 7.44
C THR A 167 1.14 5.09 7.57
N TYR A 168 1.04 3.87 8.11
CA TYR A 168 -0.22 3.17 8.34
C TYR A 168 -1.09 3.87 9.39
N ILE A 169 -0.50 4.38 10.48
CA ILE A 169 -1.22 5.16 11.48
C ILE A 169 -1.80 6.44 10.85
N VAL A 170 -1.00 7.16 10.04
CA VAL A 170 -1.48 8.35 9.33
C VAL A 170 -2.62 7.97 8.37
N HIS A 171 -2.50 6.86 7.66
CA HIS A 171 -3.55 6.34 6.78
C HIS A 171 -4.86 6.08 7.53
N ILE A 172 -4.83 5.32 8.64
CA ILE A 172 -6.01 5.06 9.47
C ILE A 172 -6.60 6.37 9.97
N PHE A 173 -5.78 7.28 10.46
CA PHE A 173 -6.23 8.56 10.99
C PHE A 173 -6.95 9.38 9.90
N ARG A 174 -6.37 9.51 8.70
CA ARG A 174 -7.02 10.22 7.59
C ARG A 174 -8.30 9.54 7.12
N ARG A 175 -8.30 8.21 7.02
CA ARG A 175 -9.50 7.43 6.67
C ARG A 175 -10.61 7.65 7.71
N GLY A 176 -10.24 7.68 8.98
CA GLY A 176 -11.15 7.98 10.09
C GLY A 176 -11.73 9.39 10.01
N GLN A 177 -10.93 10.40 9.65
CA GLN A 177 -11.41 11.77 9.42
C GLN A 177 -12.42 11.85 8.27
N ILE A 178 -12.20 11.13 7.17
CA ILE A 178 -13.13 11.06 6.04
C ILE A 178 -14.46 10.44 6.49
N PHE A 179 -14.43 9.31 7.20
CA PHE A 179 -15.65 8.68 7.70
C PHE A 179 -16.38 9.52 8.75
N ALA A 180 -15.66 10.13 9.69
CA ALA A 180 -16.25 11.03 10.71
C ALA A 180 -16.92 12.26 10.10
N SER A 181 -16.52 12.68 8.90
CA SER A 181 -17.18 13.77 8.18
C SER A 181 -18.56 13.38 7.61
N ALA A 182 -18.83 12.08 7.43
CA ALA A 182 -20.04 11.56 6.79
C ALA A 182 -20.92 10.69 7.71
N CYS A 183 -20.36 10.18 8.82
CA CYS A 183 -20.99 9.22 9.72
C CYS A 183 -20.89 9.65 11.17
N ASN A 184 -21.72 9.04 12.03
CA ASN A 184 -21.57 9.20 13.47
C ASN A 184 -20.26 8.52 13.96
N PRO A 185 -19.73 8.90 15.13
CA PRO A 185 -18.46 8.36 15.64
C PRO A 185 -18.46 6.84 15.80
N PHE A 186 -19.59 6.25 16.21
CA PHE A 186 -19.71 4.80 16.42
C PHE A 186 -19.60 4.02 15.11
N THR A 187 -20.33 4.45 14.08
CA THR A 187 -20.27 3.92 12.73
C THR A 187 -18.86 4.06 12.17
N THR A 188 -18.23 5.23 12.30
CA THR A 188 -16.83 5.44 11.87
C THR A 188 -15.88 4.44 12.52
N PHE A 189 -16.01 4.20 13.83
CA PHE A 189 -15.20 3.21 14.53
C PHE A 189 -15.40 1.80 13.97
N LEU A 190 -16.65 1.36 13.79
CA LEU A 190 -16.96 0.05 13.20
C LEU A 190 -16.38 -0.12 11.80
N TYR A 191 -16.41 0.92 10.97
CA TYR A 191 -15.81 0.89 9.63
C TYR A 191 -14.29 0.77 9.66
N LEU A 192 -13.63 1.50 10.54
CA LEU A 192 -12.18 1.36 10.71
C LEU A 192 -11.81 -0.06 11.18
N CYS A 193 -12.59 -0.62 12.11
CA CYS A 193 -12.40 -2.00 12.55
C CYS A 193 -12.60 -3.01 11.42
N GLY A 194 -13.70 -2.91 10.68
CA GLY A 194 -14.03 -3.88 9.63
C GLY A 194 -13.17 -3.77 8.38
N LEU A 195 -12.84 -2.54 7.93
CA LEU A 195 -12.19 -2.31 6.64
C LEU A 195 -10.68 -2.08 6.71
N GLU A 196 -10.12 -1.79 7.89
CA GLU A 196 -8.66 -1.68 8.08
C GLU A 196 -8.15 -2.73 9.04
N LEU A 197 -8.64 -2.74 10.28
CA LEU A 197 -8.03 -3.56 11.33
C LEU A 197 -8.23 -5.05 11.09
N LEU A 198 -9.40 -5.49 10.63
CA LEU A 198 -9.68 -6.89 10.35
C LEU A 198 -8.76 -7.45 9.25
N PRO A 199 -8.68 -6.91 8.02
CA PRO A 199 -7.82 -7.47 6.98
C PRO A 199 -6.32 -7.37 7.35
N THR A 200 -5.89 -6.32 8.06
CA THR A 200 -4.50 -6.22 8.55
C THR A 200 -4.21 -7.24 9.64
N THR A 201 -5.15 -7.51 10.55
CA THR A 201 -5.00 -8.55 11.58
C THR A 201 -4.89 -9.93 10.93
N VAL A 202 -5.71 -10.23 9.92
CA VAL A 202 -5.61 -11.48 9.15
C VAL A 202 -4.22 -11.61 8.51
N LEU A 203 -3.70 -10.56 7.89
CA LEU A 203 -2.36 -10.56 7.30
C LEU A 203 -1.25 -10.79 8.34
N VAL A 204 -1.32 -10.13 9.50
CA VAL A 204 -0.32 -10.30 10.57
C VAL A 204 -0.40 -11.71 11.16
N LEU A 205 -1.61 -12.24 11.37
CA LEU A 205 -1.81 -13.59 11.86
C LEU A 205 -1.31 -14.64 10.87
N SER A 206 -1.48 -14.42 9.56
CA SER A 206 -0.91 -15.31 8.55
C SER A 206 0.62 -15.34 8.53
N ALA A 207 1.30 -14.38 9.15
CA ALA A 207 2.75 -14.44 9.34
C ALA A 207 3.20 -15.20 10.59
N LYS A 208 2.26 -15.62 11.45
CA LYS A 208 2.55 -16.31 12.71
C LYS A 208 1.93 -17.69 12.83
N LEU A 209 0.90 -17.97 12.03
CA LEU A 209 0.11 -19.21 12.11
C LEU A 209 0.25 -20.10 10.87
N LEU A 210 0.85 -19.59 9.79
CA LEU A 210 1.11 -20.31 8.54
C LEU A 210 2.60 -20.25 8.24
#